data_AF-A0A381J4H9-F1
#
_entry.id   AF-A0A381J4H9-F1
#
_cell.length_a   1.000
_cell.length_b   1.000
_cell.length_c   1.000
_cell.angle_alpha   90.00
_cell.angle_beta   90.00
_cell.angle_gamma   90.00
#
_symmetry.space_group_name_H-M   'P 1'
#
loop_
_entity.id
_entity.type
_entity.pdbx_description
1 polymer ?
#
loop_
_entity_poly.entity_id
_entity_poly.type
_entity_poly.pdbx_seq_one_letter_code
_entity_poly.pdbx_strand_id
1 'polypeptide(L)'
;MKKLKGLILPLVMSLVVLAGCAPKGEENVKTEANKTVEETKKPEETKKPEEKPVEEKVDAEVLNRFDKYFYKGKDELIYIGMAEYGFMAKYHKEDVKDAKEKVVVYEGAMRDGMGEPDGKGPRKFTVSYTIDKDKIVEKIDNRDYVKNKKTILNSIIENFVVVKGEVKVGSKWEQGFKIEDKEYKAVTEIKSLDKKGDKDEFVVESTVKDIKGYKDNTYVERRTYREGLGLIMLEYRPTMVNGQEPMDDFIGYSLNYLKDKDGNVNVIER
;
A
#
# COMPACT_ATOMS: atom_id res chain seq x y z
N MET A 1 -21.20 -18.03 -56.15
CA MET A 1 -22.31 -17.39 -55.39
C MET A 1 -22.47 -18.13 -54.05
N LYS A 2 -21.85 -17.63 -52.98
CA LYS A 2 -21.91 -18.24 -51.64
C LYS A 2 -22.85 -17.40 -50.75
N LYS A 3 -23.80 -18.08 -50.12
CA LYS A 3 -24.94 -17.51 -49.40
C LYS A 3 -24.52 -16.86 -48.07
N LEU A 4 -24.95 -15.61 -47.88
CA LEU A 4 -24.88 -14.84 -46.65
C LEU A 4 -25.89 -15.40 -45.65
N LYS A 5 -25.45 -15.84 -44.46
CA LYS A 5 -26.35 -16.21 -43.36
C LYS A 5 -26.41 -15.04 -42.38
N GLY A 6 -27.61 -14.47 -42.24
CA GLY A 6 -27.90 -13.34 -41.36
C GLY A 6 -27.84 -13.71 -39.88
N LEU A 7 -27.30 -12.79 -39.10
CA LEU A 7 -27.29 -12.80 -37.65
C LEU A 7 -28.44 -11.89 -37.17
N ILE A 8 -29.43 -12.46 -36.48
CA ILE A 8 -30.54 -11.72 -35.87
C ILE A 8 -30.10 -11.32 -34.46
N LEU A 9 -30.05 -10.01 -34.20
CA LEU A 9 -29.75 -9.40 -32.90
C LEU A 9 -31.06 -9.25 -32.11
N PRO A 10 -31.16 -9.68 -30.84
CA PRO A 10 -32.34 -9.38 -30.02
C PRO A 10 -32.26 -7.97 -29.42
N LEU A 11 -33.36 -7.24 -29.60
CA LEU A 11 -33.68 -5.90 -29.10
C LEU A 11 -33.91 -5.96 -27.57
N VAL A 12 -33.09 -5.25 -26.79
CA VAL A 12 -33.31 -5.06 -25.35
C VAL A 12 -34.12 -3.77 -25.15
N MET A 13 -35.40 -3.90 -24.80
CA MET A 13 -36.22 -2.78 -24.32
C MET A 13 -35.86 -2.47 -22.87
N SER A 14 -35.33 -1.27 -22.66
CA SER A 14 -35.20 -0.61 -21.35
C SER A 14 -36.54 -0.01 -20.94
N LEU A 15 -37.11 -0.46 -19.82
CA LEU A 15 -38.20 0.23 -19.14
C LEU A 15 -37.62 1.15 -18.07
N VAL A 16 -37.67 2.45 -18.34
CA VAL A 16 -37.47 3.53 -17.38
C VAL A 16 -38.81 3.78 -16.70
N VAL A 17 -38.86 3.70 -15.37
CA VAL A 17 -39.97 4.25 -14.59
C VAL A 17 -39.42 5.39 -13.73
N LEU A 18 -39.87 6.59 -14.06
CA LEU A 18 -39.69 7.82 -13.28
C LEU A 18 -41.05 8.25 -12.72
N ALA A 19 -40.96 9.05 -11.65
CA ALA A 19 -41.99 9.84 -10.97
C ALA A 19 -42.82 9.12 -9.89
N GLY A 20 -43.12 9.72 -8.73
CA GLY A 20 -42.93 11.13 -8.35
C GLY A 20 -43.15 11.45 -6.87
N CYS A 21 -42.87 12.70 -6.54
CA CYS A 21 -43.05 13.36 -5.25
C CYS A 21 -44.53 13.62 -4.92
N ALA A 22 -44.90 13.60 -3.63
CA ALA A 22 -45.45 14.75 -2.89
C ALA A 22 -45.94 14.36 -1.46
N PRO A 23 -45.79 15.25 -0.45
CA PRO A 23 -46.28 15.05 0.91
C PRO A 23 -47.57 15.87 1.21
N LYS A 24 -48.43 15.38 2.12
CA LYS A 24 -49.23 16.17 3.09
C LYS A 24 -50.23 15.29 3.84
N GLY A 25 -50.42 15.59 5.13
CA GLY A 25 -51.58 15.11 5.90
C GLY A 25 -51.36 15.17 7.40
N GLU A 26 -51.59 16.35 8.00
CA GLU A 26 -51.96 16.47 9.41
C GLU A 26 -53.45 16.12 9.55
N GLU A 27 -53.83 15.37 10.59
CA GLU A 27 -55.14 15.56 11.23
C GLU A 27 -55.15 15.10 12.69
N ASN A 28 -55.76 15.95 13.52
CA ASN A 28 -55.95 15.84 14.97
C ASN A 28 -57.19 15.00 15.31
N VAL A 29 -57.17 14.26 16.43
CA VAL A 29 -58.38 14.03 17.25
C VAL A 29 -58.01 14.07 18.74
N LYS A 30 -58.70 14.96 19.46
CA LYS A 30 -58.71 15.15 20.92
C LYS A 30 -59.67 14.18 21.59
N THR A 31 -59.41 13.75 22.84
CA THR A 31 -60.39 13.90 23.95
C THR A 31 -59.73 13.87 25.34
N GLU A 32 -60.25 14.76 26.20
CA GLU A 32 -60.06 15.10 27.63
C GLU A 32 -60.19 13.91 28.62
N ALA A 33 -59.86 13.94 29.92
CA ALA A 33 -59.38 14.91 30.93
C ALA A 33 -58.88 14.12 32.16
N ASN A 34 -57.95 14.64 32.97
CA ASN A 34 -58.22 15.03 34.38
C ASN A 34 -56.97 15.65 35.04
N LYS A 35 -57.24 16.58 35.96
CA LYS A 35 -56.31 17.46 36.71
C LYS A 35 -55.25 16.71 37.52
N THR A 36 -54.07 17.30 37.68
CA THR A 36 -53.60 17.96 38.93
C THR A 36 -52.27 18.69 38.64
N VAL A 37 -52.16 19.91 39.16
CA VAL A 37 -51.00 20.80 39.08
C VAL A 37 -50.02 20.43 40.17
N GLU A 38 -48.76 20.20 39.83
CA GLU A 38 -47.63 20.37 40.75
C GLU A 38 -46.49 21.08 40.00
N GLU A 39 -46.09 22.23 40.54
CA GLU A 39 -44.93 23.00 40.10
C GLU A 39 -43.67 22.13 40.15
N THR A 40 -42.90 22.10 39.06
CA THR A 40 -41.51 21.69 39.15
C THR A 40 -40.63 22.66 38.38
N LYS A 41 -39.74 23.27 39.15
CA LYS A 41 -38.76 24.29 38.74
C LYS A 41 -37.96 23.85 37.52
N LYS A 42 -37.85 24.77 36.58
CA LYS A 42 -36.87 24.79 35.48
C LYS A 42 -35.44 24.62 36.03
N PRO A 43 -34.68 23.59 35.64
CA PRO A 43 -33.24 23.57 35.87
C PRO A 43 -32.56 24.42 34.79
N GLU A 44 -31.69 25.34 35.22
CA GLU A 44 -30.75 26.04 34.34
C GLU A 44 -29.89 25.01 33.59
N GLU A 45 -29.82 25.16 32.27
CA GLU A 45 -28.83 24.50 31.42
C GLU A 45 -27.43 24.97 31.81
N THR A 46 -26.73 24.15 32.57
CA THR A 46 -25.28 24.25 32.71
C THR A 46 -24.65 23.93 31.36
N LYS A 47 -24.19 24.97 30.64
CA LYS A 47 -23.35 24.80 29.44
C LYS A 47 -22.14 23.94 29.78
N LYS A 48 -22.14 22.71 29.27
CA LYS A 48 -20.98 21.82 29.26
C LYS A 48 -19.87 22.52 28.44
N PRO A 49 -18.64 22.67 28.96
CA PRO A 49 -17.55 23.21 28.16
C PRO A 49 -17.33 22.28 26.97
N GLU A 50 -17.31 22.82 25.76
CA GLU A 50 -16.74 22.11 24.61
C GLU A 50 -15.28 21.78 24.94
N GLU A 51 -15.03 20.51 25.29
CA GLU A 51 -13.69 19.95 25.30
C GLU A 51 -13.17 20.04 23.86
N LYS A 52 -12.26 20.98 23.63
CA LYS A 52 -11.41 20.95 22.43
C LYS A 52 -10.82 19.54 22.33
N PRO A 53 -10.84 18.88 21.17
CA PRO A 53 -10.22 17.59 21.01
C PRO A 53 -8.75 17.75 21.41
N VAL A 54 -8.37 17.10 22.52
CA VAL A 54 -6.97 17.04 22.93
C VAL A 54 -6.27 16.30 21.81
N GLU A 55 -5.47 17.04 21.05
CA GLU A 55 -4.73 16.50 19.94
C GLU A 55 -3.70 15.51 20.52
N GLU A 56 -3.99 14.21 20.43
CA GLU A 56 -3.14 13.14 20.93
C GLU A 56 -1.81 13.20 20.17
N LYS A 57 -0.82 13.84 20.77
CA LYS A 57 0.56 13.82 20.29
C LYS A 57 1.10 12.41 20.50
N VAL A 58 1.65 11.82 19.44
CA VAL A 58 2.32 10.52 19.53
C VAL A 58 3.72 10.76 20.08
N ASP A 59 4.15 9.91 21.02
CA ASP A 59 5.51 9.95 21.54
C ASP A 59 6.52 9.80 20.39
N ALA A 60 7.55 10.64 20.37
CA ALA A 60 8.61 10.57 19.39
C ALA A 60 9.31 9.20 19.39
N GLU A 61 9.42 8.54 20.55
CA GLU A 61 10.00 7.19 20.65
C GLU A 61 9.18 6.17 19.85
N VAL A 62 7.85 6.29 19.88
CA VAL A 62 6.94 5.41 19.13
C VAL A 62 7.12 5.60 17.62
N LEU A 63 7.24 6.84 17.14
CA LEU A 63 7.50 7.12 15.72
C LEU A 63 8.90 6.68 15.29
N ASN A 64 9.85 6.64 16.21
CA ASN A 64 11.25 6.32 15.94
C ASN A 64 11.59 4.83 16.10
N ARG A 65 10.67 4.00 16.58
CA ARG A 65 10.92 2.54 16.78
C ARG A 65 11.41 1.80 15.53
N PHE A 66 11.07 2.31 14.35
CA PHE A 66 11.48 1.74 13.06
C PHE A 66 12.63 2.46 12.37
N ASP A 67 13.16 3.54 12.96
CA ASP A 67 14.24 4.32 12.33
C ASP A 67 15.47 3.50 12.03
N LYS A 68 15.77 2.54 12.91
CA LYS A 68 16.89 1.61 12.73
C LYS A 68 16.82 0.85 11.40
N TYR A 69 15.65 0.69 10.78
CA TYR A 69 15.51 -0.04 9.52
C TYR A 69 15.71 0.82 8.27
N PHE A 70 15.68 2.15 8.36
CA PHE A 70 15.80 3.00 7.17
C PHE A 70 17.26 3.34 6.85
N TYR A 71 17.66 3.16 5.59
CA TYR A 71 18.91 3.71 5.10
C TYR A 71 18.77 5.23 4.92
N LYS A 72 19.49 6.02 5.71
CA LYS A 72 19.50 7.50 5.64
C LYS A 72 20.86 8.06 5.16
N GLY A 73 21.67 7.22 4.51
CA GLY A 73 22.98 7.60 3.96
C GLY A 73 22.88 8.33 2.62
N LYS A 74 24.03 8.83 2.13
CA LYS A 74 24.14 9.60 0.88
C LYS A 74 24.30 8.73 -0.38
N ASP A 75 24.65 7.45 -0.20
CA ASP A 75 24.96 6.54 -1.31
C ASP A 75 23.69 6.04 -2.00
N GLU A 76 23.82 5.64 -3.26
CA GLU A 76 22.74 5.01 -4.02
C GLU A 76 22.61 3.54 -3.60
N LEU A 77 21.39 3.10 -3.29
CA LEU A 77 21.05 1.69 -3.13
C LEU A 77 20.80 1.09 -4.51
N ILE A 78 21.62 0.11 -4.93
CA ILE A 78 21.53 -0.48 -6.27
C ILE A 78 20.89 -1.88 -6.22
N TYR A 79 19.72 -1.99 -6.83
CA TYR A 79 18.93 -3.22 -6.91
C TYR A 79 19.07 -3.87 -8.27
N ILE A 80 19.30 -5.18 -8.27
CA ILE A 80 19.45 -5.99 -9.49
C ILE A 80 18.61 -7.25 -9.32
N GLY A 81 17.89 -7.60 -10.38
CA GLY A 81 17.08 -8.81 -10.50
C GLY A 81 17.34 -9.54 -11.81
N MET A 82 16.44 -10.44 -12.16
CA MET A 82 16.54 -11.24 -13.39
C MET A 82 16.27 -10.43 -14.65
N ALA A 83 16.73 -10.95 -15.80
CA ALA A 83 16.45 -10.40 -17.13
C ALA A 83 16.76 -8.89 -17.24
N GLU A 84 17.94 -8.49 -16.76
CA GLU A 84 18.44 -7.11 -16.76
C GLU A 84 17.59 -6.13 -15.94
N TYR A 85 16.62 -6.62 -15.15
CA TYR A 85 15.85 -5.77 -14.27
C TYR A 85 16.78 -5.15 -13.22
N GLY A 86 16.72 -3.83 -13.10
CA GLY A 86 17.48 -3.11 -12.10
C GLY A 86 16.94 -1.71 -11.88
N PHE A 87 17.22 -1.17 -10.70
CA PHE A 87 16.93 0.21 -10.38
C PHE A 87 17.87 0.70 -9.28
N MET A 88 17.92 2.01 -9.12
CA MET A 88 18.53 2.64 -7.96
C MET A 88 17.47 3.33 -7.11
N ALA A 89 17.74 3.42 -5.81
CA ALA A 89 17.02 4.29 -4.89
C ALA A 89 18.03 5.10 -4.07
N LYS A 90 17.67 6.31 -3.69
CA LYS A 90 18.49 7.19 -2.86
C LYS A 90 17.62 7.89 -1.83
N TYR A 91 18.08 7.92 -0.59
CA TYR A 91 17.42 8.67 0.47
C TYR A 91 17.34 10.15 0.06
N HIS A 92 16.13 10.72 0.16
CA HIS A 92 15.86 12.09 -0.22
C HIS A 92 15.64 12.97 1.01
N LYS A 93 14.65 12.62 1.83
CA LYS A 93 14.30 13.38 3.03
C LYS A 93 13.47 12.58 4.03
N GLU A 94 13.32 13.18 5.19
CA GLU A 94 12.40 12.76 6.23
C GLU A 94 11.62 14.00 6.71
N ASP A 95 10.29 13.85 6.82
CA ASP A 95 9.40 14.89 7.33
C ASP A 95 8.59 14.33 8.50
N VAL A 96 8.43 15.10 9.58
CA VAL A 96 7.50 14.78 10.68
C VAL A 96 6.25 15.65 10.52
N LYS A 97 5.08 15.01 10.43
CA LYS A 97 3.78 15.65 10.27
C LYS A 97 3.01 15.62 11.58
N ASP A 98 2.75 16.82 12.11
CA ASP A 98 1.88 17.07 13.26
C ASP A 98 2.13 16.18 14.50
N ALA A 99 3.38 15.71 14.67
CA ALA A 99 3.79 14.75 15.71
C ALA A 99 2.93 13.47 15.78
N LYS A 100 2.28 13.09 14.68
CA LYS A 100 1.45 11.88 14.57
C LYS A 100 2.01 10.90 13.54
N GLU A 101 2.65 11.44 12.52
CA GLU A 101 3.21 10.66 11.42
C GLU A 101 4.61 11.15 11.09
N LYS A 102 5.45 10.22 10.64
CA LYS A 102 6.75 10.50 10.04
C LYS A 102 6.77 9.92 8.63
N VAL A 103 7.35 10.64 7.68
CA VAL A 103 7.44 10.21 6.29
C VAL A 103 8.90 10.17 5.86
N VAL A 104 9.41 8.99 5.52
CA VAL A 104 10.74 8.79 4.94
C VAL A 104 10.60 8.63 3.43
N VAL A 105 11.37 9.39 2.65
CA VAL A 105 11.23 9.46 1.18
C VAL A 105 12.53 9.06 0.50
N TYR A 106 12.39 8.21 -0.52
CA TYR A 106 13.45 7.81 -1.45
C TYR A 106 13.07 8.22 -2.87
N GLU A 107 14.03 8.75 -3.61
CA GLU A 107 13.93 8.93 -5.06
C GLU A 107 14.59 7.75 -5.76
N GLY A 108 13.95 7.26 -6.82
CA GLY A 108 14.47 6.13 -7.57
C GLY A 108 14.40 6.33 -9.09
N ALA A 109 15.22 5.55 -9.78
CA ALA A 109 15.28 5.54 -11.23
C ALA A 109 15.55 4.12 -11.74
N MET A 110 14.85 3.73 -12.80
CA MET A 110 15.07 2.45 -13.47
C MET A 110 16.48 2.43 -14.09
N ARG A 111 17.16 1.31 -13.90
CA ARG A 111 18.45 0.97 -14.50
C ARG A 111 18.35 -0.43 -15.09
N ASP A 112 17.35 -0.60 -15.94
CA ASP A 112 17.18 -1.79 -16.76
C ASP A 112 17.65 -1.48 -18.20
N GLY A 113 17.99 -2.52 -18.96
CA GLY A 113 18.64 -2.41 -20.28
C GLY A 113 17.88 -1.60 -21.35
N MET A 114 16.67 -1.11 -21.08
CA MET A 114 15.88 -0.34 -22.05
C MET A 114 16.40 1.08 -22.33
N GLY A 115 17.31 1.61 -21.50
CA GLY A 115 17.88 2.94 -21.69
C GLY A 115 16.86 4.09 -21.56
N GLU A 116 17.18 5.22 -22.20
CA GLU A 116 16.36 6.44 -22.27
C GLU A 116 16.08 6.79 -23.74
N PRO A 117 14.89 6.44 -24.27
CA PRO A 117 14.48 6.85 -25.61
C PRO A 117 14.44 8.37 -25.75
N ASP A 118 14.80 8.86 -26.94
CA ASP A 118 14.83 10.28 -27.25
C ASP A 118 13.51 10.97 -26.87
N GLY A 119 13.64 12.07 -26.11
CA GLY A 119 12.51 12.92 -25.72
C GLY A 119 11.60 12.36 -24.62
N LYS A 120 11.89 11.19 -24.04
CA LYS A 120 11.10 10.63 -22.92
C LYS A 120 11.71 10.90 -21.55
N GLY A 121 13.02 11.14 -21.50
CA GLY A 121 13.76 11.37 -20.26
C GLY A 121 13.81 10.14 -19.34
N PRO A 122 14.30 10.33 -18.10
CA PRO A 122 14.55 9.24 -17.17
C PRO A 122 13.27 8.61 -16.63
N ARG A 123 13.27 7.28 -16.50
CA ARG A 123 12.19 6.52 -15.86
C ARG A 123 12.35 6.57 -14.35
N LYS A 124 11.58 7.45 -13.70
CA LYS A 124 11.71 7.79 -12.28
C LYS A 124 10.55 7.26 -11.45
N PHE A 125 10.79 7.06 -10.17
CA PHE A 125 9.76 6.82 -9.18
C PHE A 125 10.15 7.41 -7.83
N THR A 126 9.18 7.48 -6.92
CA THR A 126 9.39 7.86 -5.53
C THR A 126 8.81 6.77 -4.65
N VAL A 127 9.53 6.38 -3.60
CA VAL A 127 9.03 5.51 -2.54
C VAL A 127 8.92 6.35 -1.28
N SER A 128 7.77 6.33 -0.62
CA SER A 128 7.59 6.97 0.68
C SER A 128 7.08 5.97 1.70
N TYR A 129 7.61 6.04 2.91
CA TYR A 129 7.19 5.23 4.04
C TYR A 129 6.55 6.15 5.06
N THR A 130 5.23 6.04 5.24
CA THR A 130 4.51 6.73 6.31
C THR A 130 4.50 5.85 7.54
N ILE A 131 5.04 6.36 8.64
CA ILE A 131 5.18 5.71 9.93
C ILE A 131 4.25 6.40 10.91
N ASP A 132 3.33 5.63 11.50
CA ASP A 132 2.46 6.06 12.59
C ASP A 132 2.69 5.17 13.82
N LYS A 133 1.86 5.34 14.87
CA LYS A 133 1.99 4.56 16.11
C LYS A 133 1.78 3.06 15.94
N ASP A 134 1.12 2.63 14.88
CA ASP A 134 0.66 1.26 14.67
C ASP A 134 1.43 0.55 13.56
N LYS A 135 1.91 1.25 12.53
CA LYS A 135 2.40 0.62 11.31
C LYS A 135 3.35 1.49 10.49
N ILE A 136 3.97 0.84 9.51
CA ILE A 136 4.68 1.47 8.39
C ILE A 136 3.91 1.15 7.10
N VAL A 137 3.61 2.16 6.29
CA VAL A 137 2.97 2.02 4.99
C VAL A 137 3.88 2.54 3.88
N GLU A 138 4.24 1.68 2.95
CA GLU A 138 4.97 2.01 1.72
C GLU A 138 3.99 2.52 0.65
N LYS A 139 4.30 3.66 0.05
CA LYS A 139 3.58 4.23 -1.10
C LYS A 139 4.54 4.52 -2.23
N ILE A 140 4.14 4.11 -3.43
CA ILE A 140 4.89 4.35 -4.67
C ILE A 140 4.20 5.44 -5.50
N ASP A 141 5.00 6.38 -5.99
CA ASP A 141 4.66 7.27 -7.10
C ASP A 141 5.59 6.95 -8.28
N ASN A 142 5.09 6.14 -9.21
CA ASN A 142 5.84 5.62 -10.34
C ASN A 142 5.59 6.48 -11.57
N ARG A 143 6.60 7.25 -11.97
CA ARG A 143 6.59 8.13 -13.14
C ARG A 143 7.28 7.48 -14.35
N ASP A 144 7.50 6.16 -14.31
CA ASP A 144 7.94 5.39 -15.47
C ASP A 144 6.86 5.38 -16.55
N TYR A 145 7.18 5.85 -17.74
CA TYR A 145 6.26 5.92 -18.87
C TYR A 145 5.94 4.53 -19.46
N VAL A 146 6.73 3.48 -19.19
CA VAL A 146 6.41 2.11 -19.67
C VAL A 146 5.44 1.37 -18.76
N LYS A 147 5.20 1.87 -17.54
CA LYS A 147 4.26 1.29 -16.59
C LYS A 147 2.91 1.99 -16.67
N ASN A 148 1.85 1.21 -16.83
CA ASN A 148 0.48 1.72 -16.84
C ASN A 148 0.05 2.16 -15.43
N LYS A 149 0.41 1.40 -14.41
CA LYS A 149 -0.01 1.63 -13.02
C LYS A 149 1.03 2.49 -12.29
N LYS A 150 0.63 3.67 -11.85
CA LYS A 150 1.49 4.70 -11.24
C LYS A 150 1.69 4.54 -9.73
N THR A 151 0.97 3.62 -9.10
CA THR A 151 0.92 3.40 -7.64
C THR A 151 1.72 2.19 -7.17
N ILE A 152 2.40 1.49 -8.09
CA ILE A 152 3.21 0.30 -7.81
C ILE A 152 4.51 0.31 -8.61
N LEU A 153 5.49 -0.48 -8.15
CA LEU A 153 6.72 -0.77 -8.89
C LEU A 153 6.76 -2.24 -9.35
N ASN A 154 6.78 -3.18 -8.38
CA ASN A 154 6.81 -4.63 -8.65
C ASN A 154 5.74 -5.42 -7.88
N SER A 155 5.44 -5.02 -6.65
CA SER A 155 4.34 -5.62 -5.91
C SER A 155 2.99 -5.26 -6.54
N ILE A 156 2.05 -6.21 -6.55
CA ILE A 156 0.66 -5.91 -6.92
C ILE A 156 -0.11 -5.22 -5.79
N ILE A 157 0.42 -5.29 -4.56
CA ILE A 157 -0.22 -4.82 -3.34
C ILE A 157 0.08 -3.32 -3.20
N GLU A 158 -0.91 -2.48 -3.49
CA GLU A 158 -0.79 -1.04 -3.29
C GLU A 158 -0.76 -0.66 -1.81
N ASN A 159 -0.08 0.45 -1.50
CA ASN A 159 0.01 0.99 -0.14
C ASN A 159 0.42 -0.10 0.88
N PHE A 160 1.51 -0.80 0.58
CA PHE A 160 1.91 -2.00 1.31
C PHE A 160 2.20 -1.68 2.78
N VAL A 161 1.52 -2.36 3.70
CA VAL A 161 1.77 -2.28 5.13
C VAL A 161 2.97 -3.16 5.42
N VAL A 162 4.13 -2.53 5.57
CA VAL A 162 5.44 -3.19 5.73
C VAL A 162 5.52 -3.97 7.04
N VAL A 163 5.10 -3.32 8.13
CA VAL A 163 5.00 -3.90 9.47
C VAL A 163 3.81 -3.26 10.17
N LYS A 164 3.07 -4.05 10.96
CA LYS A 164 2.06 -3.57 11.90
C LYS A 164 2.37 -4.11 13.31
N GLY A 165 2.58 -3.22 14.26
CA GLY A 165 3.02 -3.54 15.63
C GLY A 165 4.53 -3.81 15.73
N GLU A 166 4.92 -4.71 16.62
CA GLU A 166 6.31 -5.08 16.84
C GLU A 166 6.85 -6.01 15.74
N VAL A 167 8.14 -5.91 15.45
CA VAL A 167 8.83 -6.85 14.55
C VAL A 167 9.08 -8.16 15.30
N LYS A 168 8.15 -9.10 15.20
CA LYS A 168 8.22 -10.40 15.87
C LYS A 168 7.69 -11.51 14.97
N VAL A 169 8.39 -12.65 14.93
CA VAL A 169 7.99 -13.85 14.19
C VAL A 169 6.56 -14.26 14.55
N GLY A 170 5.76 -14.57 13.52
CA GLY A 170 4.36 -14.95 13.65
C GLY A 170 3.39 -13.78 13.76
N SER A 171 3.87 -12.53 13.84
CA SER A 171 2.99 -11.34 13.76
C SER A 171 2.31 -11.29 12.40
N LYS A 172 1.00 -11.04 12.40
CA LYS A 172 0.14 -11.08 11.22
C LYS A 172 -0.76 -9.88 11.10
N TRP A 173 -1.02 -9.45 9.88
CA TRP A 173 -2.02 -8.43 9.58
C TRP A 173 -2.67 -8.68 8.23
N GLU A 174 -3.83 -8.06 8.05
CA GLU A 174 -4.55 -8.05 6.78
C GLU A 174 -4.60 -6.62 6.25
N GLN A 175 -4.52 -6.47 4.92
CA GLN A 175 -4.79 -5.21 4.24
C GLN A 175 -5.68 -5.42 3.02
N GLY A 176 -6.66 -4.53 2.85
CA GLY A 176 -7.44 -4.43 1.63
C GLY A 176 -6.72 -3.58 0.59
N PHE A 177 -6.82 -3.95 -0.68
CA PHE A 177 -6.34 -3.15 -1.80
C PHE A 177 -7.17 -3.44 -3.07
N LYS A 178 -7.00 -2.62 -4.10
CA LYS A 178 -7.72 -2.77 -5.36
C LYS A 178 -6.78 -3.06 -6.53
N ILE A 179 -7.22 -3.97 -7.39
CA ILE A 179 -6.67 -4.14 -8.73
C ILE A 179 -7.84 -3.85 -9.67
N GLU A 180 -7.71 -2.76 -10.43
CA GLU A 180 -8.84 -2.18 -11.16
C GLU A 180 -9.96 -1.86 -10.16
N ASP A 181 -11.17 -2.36 -10.39
CA ASP A 181 -12.33 -2.15 -9.50
C ASP A 181 -12.62 -3.33 -8.57
N LYS A 182 -11.78 -4.38 -8.58
CA LYS A 182 -11.96 -5.55 -7.71
C LYS A 182 -11.14 -5.41 -6.43
N GLU A 183 -11.82 -5.64 -5.31
CA GLU A 183 -11.21 -5.66 -3.98
C GLU A 183 -10.53 -7.00 -3.71
N TYR A 184 -9.34 -6.92 -3.11
CA TYR A 184 -8.53 -8.05 -2.69
C TYR A 184 -8.04 -7.82 -1.26
N LYS A 185 -7.69 -8.93 -0.60
CA LYS A 185 -7.15 -8.93 0.74
C LYS A 185 -5.79 -9.63 0.75
N ALA A 186 -4.75 -8.90 1.15
CA ALA A 186 -3.46 -9.49 1.44
C ALA A 186 -3.39 -9.87 2.92
N VAL A 187 -2.88 -11.07 3.19
CA VAL A 187 -2.53 -11.53 4.54
C VAL A 187 -1.02 -11.59 4.61
N THR A 188 -0.42 -10.82 5.51
CA THR A 188 1.03 -10.70 5.67
C THR A 188 1.46 -11.24 7.02
N GLU A 189 2.57 -11.99 7.05
CA GLU A 189 3.17 -12.59 8.25
C GLU A 189 4.68 -12.34 8.29
N ILE A 190 5.22 -12.01 9.47
CA ILE A 190 6.68 -12.07 9.72
C ILE A 190 7.07 -13.54 9.86
N LYS A 191 7.77 -14.08 8.87
CA LYS A 191 8.19 -15.50 8.79
C LYS A 191 9.45 -15.81 9.57
N SER A 192 10.42 -14.90 9.54
CA SER A 192 11.68 -15.04 10.26
C SER A 192 12.18 -13.70 10.76
N LEU A 193 13.02 -13.75 11.78
CA LEU A 193 13.75 -12.63 12.35
C LEU A 193 15.08 -13.19 12.82
N ASP A 194 16.13 -12.88 12.08
CA ASP A 194 17.47 -13.40 12.23
C ASP A 194 18.47 -12.26 12.43
N LYS A 195 19.71 -12.61 12.79
CA LYS A 195 20.83 -11.68 12.91
C LYS A 195 21.80 -11.88 11.75
N LYS A 196 22.10 -10.81 11.00
CA LYS A 196 23.22 -10.77 10.05
C LYS A 196 24.31 -9.89 10.66
N GLY A 197 25.26 -10.51 11.36
CA GLY A 197 26.15 -9.80 12.28
C GLY A 197 25.34 -9.18 13.43
N ASP A 198 25.53 -7.89 13.70
CA ASP A 198 24.80 -7.18 14.75
C ASP A 198 23.41 -6.68 14.32
N LYS A 199 23.10 -6.78 13.01
CA LYS A 199 21.89 -6.21 12.40
C LYS A 199 20.74 -7.19 12.39
N ASP A 200 19.55 -6.70 12.78
CA ASP A 200 18.31 -7.45 12.59
C ASP A 200 17.97 -7.59 11.10
N GLU A 201 17.57 -8.78 10.69
CA GLU A 201 17.01 -9.06 9.37
C GLU A 201 15.70 -9.83 9.53
N PHE A 202 14.63 -9.37 8.88
CA PHE A 202 13.34 -10.05 8.94
C PHE A 202 12.73 -10.24 7.57
N VAL A 203 11.99 -11.35 7.43
CA VAL A 203 11.26 -11.69 6.22
C VAL A 203 9.77 -11.59 6.49
N VAL A 204 9.06 -10.85 5.64
CA VAL A 204 7.60 -10.89 5.57
C VAL A 204 7.16 -11.67 4.34
N GLU A 205 6.12 -12.49 4.49
CA GLU A 205 5.45 -13.17 3.39
C GLU A 205 4.01 -12.67 3.31
N SER A 206 3.59 -12.25 2.12
CA SER A 206 2.23 -11.80 1.85
C SER A 206 1.55 -12.74 0.87
N THR A 207 0.32 -13.13 1.19
CA THR A 207 -0.52 -14.00 0.35
C THR A 207 -1.82 -13.29 -0.02
N VAL A 208 -2.18 -13.33 -1.30
CA VAL A 208 -3.46 -12.82 -1.81
C VAL A 208 -4.16 -13.94 -2.57
N LYS A 209 -5.34 -14.35 -2.10
CA LYS A 209 -6.14 -15.41 -2.74
C LYS A 209 -7.07 -14.83 -3.81
N ASP A 210 -7.66 -15.74 -4.59
CA ASP A 210 -8.71 -15.46 -5.58
C ASP A 210 -8.29 -14.51 -6.71
N ILE A 211 -7.00 -14.56 -7.07
CA ILE A 211 -6.38 -13.77 -8.13
C ILE A 211 -6.00 -14.66 -9.32
N LYS A 212 -6.76 -14.52 -10.40
CA LYS A 212 -6.53 -15.27 -11.64
C LYS A 212 -5.16 -14.94 -12.23
N GLY A 213 -4.57 -15.92 -12.91
CA GLY A 213 -3.25 -15.76 -13.51
C GLY A 213 -2.14 -16.35 -12.64
N TYR A 214 -2.31 -16.39 -11.33
CA TYR A 214 -1.31 -16.98 -10.43
C TYR A 214 -1.58 -18.46 -10.17
N LYS A 215 -0.52 -19.18 -9.79
CA LYS A 215 -0.63 -20.58 -9.37
C LYS A 215 -1.64 -20.70 -8.24
N ASP A 216 -2.55 -21.67 -8.36
CA ASP A 216 -3.64 -21.89 -7.39
C ASP A 216 -4.48 -20.64 -7.11
N ASN A 217 -4.59 -19.73 -8.10
CA ASN A 217 -5.20 -18.41 -7.98
C ASN A 217 -4.69 -17.60 -6.77
N THR A 218 -3.41 -17.77 -6.44
CA THR A 218 -2.82 -17.20 -5.23
C THR A 218 -1.52 -16.49 -5.54
N TYR A 219 -1.49 -15.18 -5.33
CA TYR A 219 -0.26 -14.41 -5.33
C TYR A 219 0.49 -14.59 -4.01
N VAL A 220 1.80 -14.77 -4.10
CA VAL A 220 2.70 -14.83 -2.94
C VAL A 220 3.90 -13.94 -3.22
N GLU A 221 4.19 -13.02 -2.31
CA GLU A 221 5.44 -12.24 -2.28
C GLU A 221 6.15 -12.38 -0.94
N ARG A 222 7.49 -12.28 -0.98
CA ARG A 222 8.38 -12.21 0.16
C ARG A 222 9.20 -10.95 0.07
N ARG A 223 9.34 -10.26 1.20
CA ARG A 223 10.22 -9.10 1.33
C ARG A 223 11.14 -9.29 2.51
N THR A 224 12.44 -9.11 2.29
CA THR A 224 13.46 -9.17 3.32
C THR A 224 13.93 -7.76 3.63
N TYR A 225 13.91 -7.41 4.91
CA TYR A 225 14.34 -6.11 5.41
C TYR A 225 15.52 -6.29 6.35
N ARG A 226 16.54 -5.44 6.21
CA ARG A 226 17.71 -5.42 7.10
C ARG A 226 17.87 -4.07 7.76
N GLU A 227 18.18 -4.10 9.04
CA GLU A 227 18.51 -2.91 9.82
C GLU A 227 19.61 -2.08 9.12
N GLY A 228 19.36 -0.78 9.00
CA GLY A 228 20.23 0.20 8.34
C GLY A 228 20.13 0.21 6.82
N LEU A 229 19.49 -0.76 6.17
CA LEU A 229 19.42 -0.86 4.70
C LEU A 229 17.99 -0.74 4.16
N GLY A 230 16.98 -1.11 4.95
CA GLY A 230 15.59 -1.16 4.51
C GLY A 230 15.31 -2.46 3.76
N LEU A 231 14.50 -2.38 2.70
CA LEU A 231 14.21 -3.51 1.82
C LEU A 231 15.49 -3.95 1.12
N ILE A 232 15.94 -5.19 1.35
CA ILE A 232 17.12 -5.74 0.66
C ILE A 232 16.76 -6.80 -0.37
N MET A 233 15.54 -7.34 -0.34
CA MET A 233 15.10 -8.35 -1.30
C MET A 233 13.58 -8.33 -1.43
N LEU A 234 13.09 -8.37 -2.66
CA LEU A 234 11.68 -8.64 -2.97
C LEU A 234 11.63 -9.78 -3.97
N GLU A 235 10.82 -10.78 -3.63
CA GLU A 235 10.60 -11.98 -4.44
C GLU A 235 9.11 -12.27 -4.52
N TYR A 236 8.61 -12.75 -5.66
CA TYR A 236 7.22 -13.15 -5.82
C TYR A 236 7.09 -14.29 -6.81
N ARG A 237 5.99 -15.05 -6.70
CA ARG A 237 5.62 -16.02 -7.72
C ARG A 237 5.04 -15.29 -8.94
N PRO A 238 5.56 -15.53 -10.15
CA PRO A 238 5.07 -14.86 -11.33
C PRO A 238 3.64 -15.28 -11.67
N THR A 239 2.94 -14.41 -12.38
CA THR A 239 1.67 -14.75 -13.02
C THR A 239 1.92 -15.51 -14.33
N MET A 240 0.89 -16.13 -14.89
CA MET A 240 0.89 -16.68 -16.24
C MET A 240 1.28 -15.62 -17.25
N VAL A 241 2.22 -15.95 -18.12
CA VAL A 241 2.68 -15.09 -19.23
C VAL A 241 2.51 -15.87 -20.53
N ASN A 242 1.89 -15.25 -21.53
CA ASN A 242 1.69 -15.84 -22.86
C ASN A 242 1.02 -17.23 -22.86
N GLY A 243 0.11 -17.48 -21.92
CA GLY A 243 -0.60 -18.75 -21.80
C GLY A 243 0.24 -19.91 -21.25
N GLN A 244 1.47 -19.64 -20.81
CA GLN A 244 2.27 -20.61 -20.07
C GLN A 244 1.87 -20.61 -18.61
N GLU A 245 1.84 -21.80 -18.00
CA GLU A 245 1.60 -21.95 -16.57
C GLU A 245 2.60 -21.14 -15.74
N PRO A 246 2.17 -20.59 -14.60
CA PRO A 246 3.05 -19.81 -13.74
C PRO A 246 4.13 -20.72 -13.15
N MET A 247 5.37 -20.25 -13.16
CA MET A 247 6.49 -20.98 -12.56
C MET A 247 6.32 -21.09 -11.04
N ASP A 248 6.82 -22.18 -10.48
CA ASP A 248 6.84 -22.41 -9.03
C ASP A 248 7.89 -21.56 -8.32
N ASP A 249 8.95 -21.23 -9.06
CA ASP A 249 10.09 -20.48 -8.57
C ASP A 249 9.74 -19.01 -8.32
N PHE A 250 10.32 -18.49 -7.25
CA PHE A 250 10.27 -17.07 -6.96
C PHE A 250 11.15 -16.29 -7.93
N ILE A 251 10.65 -15.15 -8.39
CA ILE A 251 11.39 -14.18 -9.18
C ILE A 251 11.46 -12.86 -8.43
N GLY A 252 12.51 -12.08 -8.62
CA GLY A 252 12.68 -10.90 -7.79
C GLY A 252 13.89 -10.05 -8.11
N TYR A 253 14.17 -9.15 -7.19
CA TYR A 253 15.37 -8.32 -7.16
C TYR A 253 15.89 -8.20 -5.73
N SER A 254 17.16 -7.85 -5.62
CA SER A 254 17.83 -7.64 -4.34
C SER A 254 18.74 -6.43 -4.37
N LEU A 255 18.98 -5.83 -3.22
CA LEU A 255 20.04 -4.85 -3.02
C LEU A 255 21.38 -5.57 -3.16
N ASN A 256 22.20 -5.15 -4.13
CA ASN A 256 23.48 -5.78 -4.42
C ASN A 256 24.64 -4.98 -3.84
N TYR A 257 24.60 -3.66 -3.94
CA TYR A 257 25.65 -2.78 -3.41
C TYR A 257 25.12 -1.36 -3.14
N LEU A 258 25.83 -0.66 -2.28
CA LEU A 258 25.75 0.80 -2.16
C LEU A 258 26.79 1.42 -3.08
N LYS A 259 26.43 2.49 -3.78
CA LYS A 259 27.34 3.24 -4.66
C LYS A 259 27.49 4.67 -4.19
N ASP A 260 28.72 5.06 -3.83
CA ASP A 260 29.00 6.42 -3.39
C ASP A 260 29.04 7.42 -4.57
N LYS A 261 29.21 8.71 -4.25
CA LYS A 261 29.27 9.80 -5.24
C LYS A 261 30.47 9.70 -6.19
N ASP A 262 31.53 9.02 -5.77
CA ASP A 262 32.80 8.88 -6.50
C ASP A 262 32.80 7.58 -7.34
N GLY A 263 31.74 6.78 -7.23
CA GLY A 263 31.52 5.55 -7.98
C GLY A 263 32.04 4.29 -7.29
N ASN A 264 32.55 4.38 -6.07
CA ASN A 264 32.98 3.21 -5.31
C ASN A 264 31.77 2.39 -4.87
N VAL A 265 31.96 1.07 -4.83
CA VAL A 265 30.90 0.12 -4.50
C VAL A 265 31.17 -0.58 -3.17
N ASN A 266 30.15 -0.67 -2.33
CA ASN A 266 30.14 -1.49 -1.13
C ASN A 266 29.13 -2.63 -1.31
N VAL A 267 29.64 -3.86 -1.50
CA VAL A 267 28.82 -5.04 -1.78
C VAL A 267 28.05 -5.47 -0.53
N ILE A 268 26.75 -5.71 -0.69
CA ILE A 268 25.89 -6.20 0.38
C ILE A 268 25.95 -7.73 0.41
N GLU A 269 26.50 -8.26 1.50
CA GLU A 269 26.49 -9.69 1.77
C GLU A 269 25.07 -10.19 2.07
N ARG A 270 24.66 -11.30 1.46
CA ARG A 270 23.38 -11.96 1.70
C ARG A 270 23.59 -13.13 2.63
#